data_AF-A0A1N7Q8H0-F1
#
_entry.id   AF-A0A1N7Q8H0-F1
#
_cell.length_a   1.000
_cell.length_b   1.000
_cell.length_c   1.000
_cell.angle_alpha   90.00
_cell.angle_beta   90.00
_cell.angle_gamma   90.00
#
_symmetry.space_group_name_H-M   'P 1'
#
loop_
_entity.id
_entity.type
_entity.pdbx_description
1 polymer ?
#
loop_
_entity_poly.entity_id
_entity_poly.type
_entity_poly.pdbx_seq_one_letter_code
_entity_poly.pdbx_strand_id
1 'polypeptide(L)'
;MMKHALIAFAFMAFAAPAQAQCYADYKAKQDNPLRLHYGVAQVPDNACSPGAAAAVLTPRLAAGGWVLLNVVSTFGPESLQSKKASAGGYFLRY
;
A
#
# COMPACT_ATOMS: atom_id res chain seq x y z
N MET A 1 13.44 45.67 -39.05
CA MET A 1 14.10 45.88 -37.74
C MET A 1 13.03 45.78 -36.65
N MET A 2 12.75 44.56 -36.18
CA MET A 2 13.18 44.02 -34.88
C MET A 2 12.64 44.78 -33.65
N LYS A 3 11.63 44.20 -32.99
CA LYS A 3 11.72 43.83 -31.57
C LYS A 3 10.53 42.98 -31.16
N HIS A 4 10.81 41.70 -31.04
CA HIS A 4 9.91 40.63 -30.64
C HIS A 4 9.35 40.90 -29.24
N ALA A 5 8.03 41.06 -29.15
CA ALA A 5 7.32 41.09 -27.88
C ALA A 5 7.31 39.67 -27.29
N LEU A 6 8.15 39.45 -26.30
CA LEU A 6 8.23 38.21 -25.52
C LEU A 6 6.95 38.07 -24.68
N ILE A 7 5.98 37.27 -25.16
CA ILE A 7 4.87 36.81 -24.33
C ILE A 7 5.37 35.60 -23.53
N ALA A 8 5.76 35.85 -22.28
CA ALA A 8 6.10 34.80 -21.33
C ALA A 8 4.81 34.09 -20.88
N PHE A 9 4.53 32.93 -21.47
CA PHE A 9 3.43 32.05 -21.06
C PHE A 9 3.84 31.33 -19.76
N ALA A 10 3.39 31.84 -18.61
CA ALA A 10 3.62 31.21 -17.32
C ALA A 10 2.80 29.91 -17.21
N PHE A 11 3.44 28.78 -17.47
CA PHE A 11 2.89 27.46 -17.14
C PHE A 11 2.88 27.29 -15.62
N MET A 12 1.73 27.52 -14.98
CA MET A 12 1.48 27.04 -13.62
C MET A 12 1.36 25.52 -13.66
N ALA A 13 2.45 24.82 -13.36
CA ALA A 13 2.42 23.38 -13.12
C ALA A 13 1.61 23.12 -11.84
N PHE A 14 0.39 22.62 -12.01
CA PHE A 14 -0.36 22.00 -10.91
C PHE A 14 0.41 20.74 -10.50
N ALA A 15 1.24 20.85 -9.47
CA ALA A 15 1.76 19.68 -8.76
C ALA A 15 0.58 19.05 -8.03
N ALA A 16 -0.06 18.06 -8.66
CA ALA A 16 -0.97 17.18 -7.94
C ALA A 16 -0.15 16.50 -6.83
N PRO A 17 -0.68 16.37 -5.60
CA PRO A 17 -0.02 15.57 -4.58
C PRO A 17 0.14 14.16 -5.16
N ALA A 18 1.38 13.69 -5.27
CA ALA A 18 1.64 12.30 -5.55
C ALA A 18 0.99 11.50 -4.41
N GLN A 19 -0.16 10.90 -4.69
CA GLN A 19 -0.84 9.99 -3.77
C GLN A 19 0.12 8.83 -3.56
N ALA A 20 0.85 8.84 -2.45
CA ALA A 20 1.84 7.84 -2.15
C ALA A 20 1.11 6.58 -1.69
N GLN A 21 0.70 5.76 -2.67
CA GLN A 21 0.03 4.49 -2.43
C GLN A 21 0.80 3.71 -1.36
N CYS A 22 0.16 3.46 -0.22
CA CYS A 22 0.79 2.70 0.85
C CYS A 22 0.38 1.23 0.83
N TYR A 23 1.37 0.36 1.04
CA TYR A 23 1.18 -1.06 1.18
C TYR A 23 1.74 -1.53 2.52
N ALA A 24 1.13 -2.58 3.04
CA ALA A 24 1.60 -3.27 4.23
C ALA A 24 1.76 -4.74 3.89
N ASP A 25 2.90 -5.32 4.28
CA ASP A 25 3.05 -6.75 4.29
C ASP A 25 2.88 -7.30 5.70
N TYR A 26 2.28 -8.48 5.78
CA TYR A 26 1.80 -9.00 7.05
C TYR A 26 1.88 -10.51 7.10
N LYS A 27 1.77 -11.04 8.31
CA LYS A 27 1.60 -12.46 8.61
C LYS A 27 0.24 -12.64 9.25
N ALA A 28 -0.48 -13.67 8.82
CA ALA A 28 -1.77 -14.02 9.39
C ALA A 28 -1.88 -15.53 9.59
N LYS A 29 -2.78 -15.93 10.49
CA LYS A 29 -3.09 -17.32 10.78
C LYS A 29 -4.58 -17.62 10.72
N GLN A 30 -4.90 -18.87 10.49
CA GLN A 30 -6.20 -19.46 10.76
C GLN A 30 -5.99 -20.61 11.71
N ASP A 31 -6.90 -20.80 12.65
CA ASP A 31 -6.88 -21.93 13.56
C ASP A 31 -7.92 -22.97 13.09
N ASN A 32 -7.67 -24.25 13.35
CA ASN A 32 -8.59 -25.39 13.11
C ASN A 32 -9.14 -25.51 11.65
N PRO A 33 -8.33 -25.92 10.64
CA PRO A 33 -6.93 -26.34 10.74
C PRO A 33 -5.97 -25.14 10.78
N LEU A 34 -4.80 -25.34 11.41
CA LEU A 34 -3.77 -24.31 11.44
C LEU A 34 -3.26 -24.03 10.03
N ARG A 35 -3.48 -22.79 9.55
CA ARG A 35 -2.90 -22.27 8.31
C ARG A 35 -2.16 -20.98 8.60
N LEU A 36 -1.05 -20.77 7.91
CA LEU A 36 -0.27 -19.54 7.99
C LEU A 36 -0.10 -18.97 6.59
N HIS A 37 -0.08 -17.65 6.48
CA HIS A 37 0.38 -17.03 5.25
C HIS A 37 1.04 -15.68 5.48
N TYR A 38 1.85 -15.32 4.49
CA TYR A 38 2.32 -13.97 4.25
C TYR A 38 1.40 -13.33 3.20
N GLY A 39 1.11 -12.04 3.36
CA GLY A 39 0.30 -11.30 2.40
C GLY A 39 0.80 -9.88 2.25
N VAL A 40 0.35 -9.23 1.17
CA VAL A 40 0.55 -7.81 0.91
C VAL A 40 -0.82 -7.21 0.70
N ALA A 41 -1.08 -6.07 1.31
CA ALA A 41 -2.36 -5.38 1.23
C ALA A 41 -2.13 -3.89 0.97
N GLN A 42 -3.00 -3.28 0.18
CA GLN A 42 -3.03 -1.83 0.10
C GLN A 42 -3.77 -1.29 1.33
N VAL A 43 -3.15 -0.32 2.00
CA VAL A 43 -3.75 0.42 3.11
C VAL A 43 -3.94 1.88 2.70
N PRO A 44 -4.88 2.61 3.32
CA PRO A 44 -4.97 4.05 3.12
C PRO A 44 -3.64 4.74 3.41
N ASP A 45 -3.31 5.79 2.66
CA ASP A 45 -2.03 6.49 2.80
C ASP A 45 -1.86 7.09 4.21
N ASN A 46 -2.95 7.50 4.86
CA ASN A 46 -2.93 7.97 6.25
C ASN A 46 -2.76 6.84 7.29
N ALA A 47 -2.78 5.58 6.86
CA ALA A 47 -2.53 4.39 7.67
C ALA A 47 -1.16 3.76 7.33
N CYS A 48 -0.23 4.52 6.74
CA CYS A 48 1.11 4.06 6.37
C CYS A 48 2.10 3.96 7.55
N SER A 49 1.66 3.31 8.63
CA SER A 49 2.51 2.88 9.74
C SER A 49 2.08 1.48 10.19
N PRO A 50 2.95 0.66 10.79
CA PRO A 50 2.59 -0.70 11.16
C PRO A 50 1.34 -0.80 12.05
N GLY A 51 1.19 0.10 13.03
CA GLY A 51 0.02 0.12 13.92
C GLY A 51 -1.27 0.53 13.22
N ALA A 52 -1.23 1.58 12.38
CA ALA A 52 -2.40 2.02 11.65
C ALA A 52 -2.81 1.00 10.56
N ALA A 53 -1.84 0.41 9.87
CA ALA A 53 -2.05 -0.68 8.94
C ALA A 53 -2.68 -1.90 9.65
N ALA A 54 -2.23 -2.24 10.85
CA ALA A 54 -2.84 -3.34 11.62
C ALA A 54 -4.32 -3.07 11.94
N ALA A 55 -4.68 -1.83 12.30
CA ALA A 55 -6.06 -1.45 12.54
C ALA A 55 -6.94 -1.57 11.28
N VAL A 56 -6.36 -1.34 10.09
CA VAL A 56 -7.04 -1.53 8.80
C VAL A 56 -7.15 -3.01 8.44
N LEU A 57 -6.08 -3.80 8.62
CA LEU A 57 -6.01 -5.18 8.14
C LEU A 57 -6.73 -6.17 9.04
N THR A 58 -6.76 -5.94 10.35
CA THR A 58 -7.42 -6.85 11.31
C THR A 58 -8.87 -7.17 10.93
N PRO A 59 -9.77 -6.19 10.71
CA PRO A 59 -11.14 -6.49 10.33
C PRO A 59 -11.27 -7.11 8.92
N ARG A 60 -10.41 -6.72 7.98
CA ARG A 60 -10.44 -7.28 6.60
C ARG A 60 -10.03 -8.75 6.58
N LEU A 61 -8.99 -9.11 7.33
CA LEU A 61 -8.53 -10.48 7.49
C LEU A 61 -9.55 -11.32 8.24
N ALA A 62 -10.15 -10.78 9.31
CA ALA A 62 -11.18 -11.45 10.09
C ALA A 62 -12.41 -11.83 9.24
N ALA A 63 -12.81 -10.99 8.27
CA ALA A 63 -13.87 -11.32 7.32
C ALA A 63 -13.54 -12.56 6.45
N GLY A 64 -12.26 -12.86 6.23
CA GLY A 64 -11.78 -14.09 5.58
C GLY A 64 -11.48 -15.23 6.56
N GLY A 65 -11.81 -15.07 7.84
CA GLY A 65 -11.49 -16.00 8.93
C GLY A 65 -10.04 -15.96 9.38
N TRP A 66 -9.24 -14.99 8.95
CA TRP A 66 -7.82 -14.86 9.31
C TRP A 66 -7.62 -13.95 10.52
N VAL A 67 -6.68 -14.33 11.38
CA VAL A 67 -6.19 -13.53 12.50
C VAL A 67 -4.86 -12.90 12.10
N LEU A 68 -4.78 -11.57 12.16
CA LEU A 68 -3.52 -10.85 11.94
C LEU A 68 -2.54 -11.20 13.07
N LEU A 69 -1.35 -11.67 12.70
CA LEU A 69 -0.27 -11.94 13.66
C LEU A 69 0.68 -10.76 13.78
N ASN A 70 1.08 -10.18 12.66
CA ASN A 70 2.02 -9.08 12.62
C ASN A 70 1.95 -8.30 11.30
N VAL A 71 2.17 -6.99 11.36
CA VAL A 71 2.55 -6.20 10.18
C VAL A 71 4.07 -6.18 10.12
N VAL A 72 4.65 -6.73 9.06
CA VAL A 72 6.10 -6.89 8.89
C VAL A 72 6.73 -5.54 8.54
N SER A 73 6.15 -4.82 7.58
CA SER A 73 6.57 -3.49 7.16
C SER A 73 5.44 -2.74 6.45
N THR A 74 5.59 -1.43 6.34
CA THR A 74 4.83 -0.58 5.43
C THR A 74 5.78 0.02 4.40
N PHE A 75 5.34 0.14 3.14
CA PHE A 75 6.20 0.53 2.02
C PHE A 75 5.39 1.15 0.87
N GLY A 76 6.07 1.86 -0.03
CA GLY A 76 5.48 2.46 -1.21
C GLY A 76 5.43 1.53 -2.43
N PRO A 77 4.90 2.01 -3.57
CA PRO A 77 4.71 1.20 -4.78
C PRO A 77 6.02 0.64 -5.36
N GLU A 78 7.16 1.27 -5.09
CA GLU A 78 8.48 0.85 -5.57
C GLU A 78 8.88 -0.56 -5.13
N SER A 79 8.41 -1.00 -3.96
CA SER A 79 8.71 -2.32 -3.38
C SER A 79 7.57 -3.34 -3.58
N LEU A 80 6.48 -2.96 -4.24
CA LEU A 80 5.29 -3.81 -4.34
C LEU A 80 5.56 -5.07 -5.16
N GLN A 81 6.17 -4.90 -6.33
CA GLN A 81 6.35 -5.99 -7.29
C GLN A 81 7.30 -7.07 -6.75
N SER A 82 8.32 -6.70 -5.99
CA SER A 82 9.28 -7.65 -5.40
C SER A 82 8.64 -8.57 -4.35
N LYS A 83 7.54 -8.15 -3.71
CA LYS A 83 6.83 -8.93 -2.69
C LYS A 83 5.72 -9.84 -3.25
N LYS A 84 5.39 -9.70 -4.55
CA LYS A 84 4.28 -10.44 -5.19
C LYS A 84 4.44 -11.96 -5.10
N ALA A 85 5.62 -12.47 -5.44
CA ALA A 85 5.88 -13.90 -5.43
C ALA A 85 5.75 -14.51 -4.03
N SER A 86 6.26 -13.81 -3.01
CA SER A 86 6.17 -14.24 -1.62
C SER A 86 4.73 -14.23 -1.08
N ALA A 87 3.92 -13.25 -1.49
CA ALA A 87 2.52 -13.14 -1.08
C ALA A 87 1.59 -14.12 -1.80
N GLY A 88 1.95 -14.58 -3.00
CA GLY A 88 1.20 -15.59 -3.75
C GLY A 88 -0.28 -15.24 -3.87
N GLY A 89 -1.16 -16.16 -3.45
CA GLY A 89 -2.62 -15.98 -3.47
C GLY A 89 -3.18 -14.94 -2.48
N TYR A 90 -2.32 -14.28 -1.70
CA TYR A 90 -2.68 -13.24 -0.74
C TYR A 90 -2.08 -11.87 -1.12
N PHE A 91 -1.57 -11.74 -2.34
CA PHE A 91 -1.14 -10.46 -2.89
C PHE A 91 -2.35 -9.59 -3.23
N LEU A 92 -2.48 -8.45 -2.54
CA LEU A 92 -3.54 -7.44 -2.69
C LEU A 92 -4.96 -7.99 -2.54
N ARG A 93 -5.12 -9.08 -1.79
CA ARG A 93 -6.42 -9.76 -1.61
C ARG A 93 -7.26 -9.17 -0.48
N TYR A 94 -6.60 -8.70 0.57
CA TYR A 94 -7.20 -8.09 1.77
C TYR A 94 -6.68 -6.65 1.88
#